data_AF-S6HKF6-F1
#
_entry.id   AF-S6HKF6-F1
#
_cell.length_a   1.000
_cell.length_b   1.000
_cell.length_c   1.000
_cell.angle_alpha   90.00
_cell.angle_beta   90.00
_cell.angle_gamma   90.00
#
_symmetry.space_group_name_H-M   'P 1'
#
loop_
_entity.id
_entity.type
_entity.pdbx_description
1 polymer ?
#
loop_
_entity_poly.entity_id
_entity_poly.type
_entity_poly.pdbx_seq_one_letter_code
_entity_poly.pdbx_strand_id
1 'polypeptide(L)'
;MPSSHNSKVTIEQIIKKLPSRFQPDQAGETSAIFQFKITDKFPFYFDISNQECRIHQSEHEDPNITLTMREHTFIALMSGDIDGMSAFMKGDLKAQGNVILATSLSKLFKRKAADRKKLST
;
A
#
# COMPACT_ATOMS: atom_id res chain seq x y z
N MET A 1 28.64 17.77 -7.58
CA MET A 1 27.26 17.39 -7.99
C MET A 1 26.59 16.77 -6.77
N PRO A 2 25.48 17.34 -6.26
CA PRO A 2 24.21 16.65 -6.48
C PRO A 2 23.08 17.63 -6.83
N SER A 3 22.33 17.24 -7.86
CA SER A 3 21.26 18.01 -8.48
C SER A 3 20.06 18.24 -7.57
N SER A 4 19.53 19.45 -7.66
CA SER A 4 18.26 19.99 -7.17
C SER A 4 17.18 19.02 -6.67
N HIS A 5 16.67 19.39 -5.49
CA HIS A 5 15.38 19.04 -4.93
C HIS A 5 14.26 18.95 -5.99
N ASN A 6 13.70 17.76 -6.20
CA ASN A 6 12.45 17.59 -6.91
C ASN A 6 11.49 16.77 -6.05
N SER A 7 10.38 17.37 -5.67
CA SER A 7 9.39 16.93 -4.67
C SER A 7 8.54 15.71 -5.09
N LYS A 8 9.05 14.81 -5.94
CA LYS A 8 8.32 13.60 -6.38
C LYS A 8 8.62 12.44 -5.43
N VAL A 9 7.67 12.13 -4.56
CA VAL A 9 7.71 10.91 -3.73
C VAL A 9 7.79 9.69 -4.65
N THR A 10 8.84 8.87 -4.53
CA THR A 10 9.01 7.65 -5.35
C THR A 10 8.55 6.39 -4.62
N ILE A 11 8.28 5.32 -5.38
CA ILE A 11 7.90 4.01 -4.83
C ILE A 11 8.95 3.50 -3.84
N GLU A 12 10.24 3.61 -4.15
CA GLU A 12 11.31 3.18 -3.25
C GLU A 12 11.30 3.95 -1.92
N GLN A 13 11.05 5.26 -1.95
CA GLN A 13 10.94 6.07 -0.74
C GLN A 13 9.71 5.70 0.08
N ILE A 14 8.59 5.38 -0.58
CA ILE A 14 7.38 4.91 0.08
C ILE A 14 7.66 3.57 0.75
N ILE A 15 8.19 2.59 0.01
CA ILE A 15 8.54 1.26 0.50
C ILE A 15 9.46 1.36 1.72
N LYS A 16 10.50 2.21 1.69
CA LYS A 16 11.38 2.43 2.84
C LYS A 16 10.66 3.02 4.07
N LYS A 17 9.63 3.84 3.85
CA LYS A 17 8.83 4.48 4.91
C LYS A 17 7.58 3.69 5.28
N LEU A 18 7.30 2.58 4.60
CA LEU A 18 6.04 1.87 4.78
C LEU A 18 6.03 1.01 6.04
N PRO A 19 7.10 0.25 6.37
CA PRO A 19 7.16 -0.52 7.62
C PRO A 19 7.00 0.36 8.86
N SER A 20 7.45 1.62 8.83
CA SER A 20 7.26 2.54 9.97
C SER A 20 5.83 3.05 10.14
N ARG A 21 4.95 2.79 9.17
CA ARG A 21 3.50 3.08 9.23
C ARG A 21 2.67 1.83 9.53
N PHE A 22 3.28 0.66 9.48
CA PHE A 22 2.63 -0.59 9.81
C PHE A 22 2.24 -0.60 11.30
N GLN A 23 1.02 -1.05 11.59
CA GLN A 23 0.46 -1.11 12.93
C GLN A 23 0.38 -2.56 13.37
N PRO A 24 1.39 -3.08 14.10
CA PRO A 24 1.40 -4.47 14.55
C PRO A 24 0.15 -4.83 15.37
N ASP A 25 -0.33 -3.91 16.21
CA ASP A 25 -1.55 -4.08 16.99
C ASP A 25 -2.80 -4.32 16.14
N GLN A 26 -2.85 -3.76 14.92
CA GLN A 26 -3.96 -3.97 13.98
C GLN A 26 -3.80 -5.27 13.19
N ALA A 27 -2.57 -5.78 13.08
CA ALA A 27 -2.29 -7.04 12.41
C ALA A 27 -2.72 -8.24 13.25
N GLY A 28 -2.53 -8.19 14.57
CA GLY A 28 -2.85 -9.33 15.44
C GLY A 28 -2.17 -10.61 14.93
N GLU A 29 -2.93 -11.67 14.74
CA GLU A 29 -2.44 -12.96 14.22
C GLU A 29 -2.49 -13.06 12.67
N THR A 30 -2.72 -11.94 11.98
CA THR A 30 -2.83 -11.93 10.52
C THR A 30 -1.50 -12.28 9.87
N SER A 31 -1.50 -13.35 9.08
CA SER A 31 -0.41 -13.70 8.16
C SER A 31 -0.91 -13.65 6.72
N ALA A 32 -0.34 -12.78 5.90
CA ALA A 32 -0.77 -12.59 4.52
C ALA A 32 0.32 -11.96 3.63
N ILE A 33 0.37 -12.43 2.39
CA ILE A 33 1.26 -11.93 1.34
C ILE A 33 0.47 -11.05 0.36
N PHE A 34 0.88 -9.79 0.27
CA PHE A 34 0.29 -8.76 -0.57
C PHE A 34 1.22 -8.46 -1.73
N GLN A 35 0.92 -8.98 -2.92
CA GLN A 35 1.65 -8.65 -4.13
C GLN A 35 1.19 -7.32 -4.69
N PHE A 36 2.13 -6.44 -5.02
CA PHE A 36 1.89 -5.20 -5.75
C PHE A 36 2.51 -5.31 -7.14
N LYS A 37 1.69 -5.11 -8.17
CA LYS A 37 2.10 -5.03 -9.56
C LYS A 37 1.86 -3.63 -10.07
N ILE A 38 2.93 -2.85 -10.15
CA ILE A 38 2.86 -1.50 -10.67
C ILE A 38 3.18 -1.56 -12.16
N THR A 39 2.21 -1.27 -13.03
CA THR A 39 2.32 -1.52 -14.48
C THR A 39 3.59 -0.94 -15.13
N ASP A 40 4.08 0.19 -14.63
CA ASP A 40 5.24 0.90 -15.19
C ASP A 40 6.53 0.73 -14.37
N LYS A 41 6.56 -0.19 -13.38
CA LYS A 41 7.64 -0.32 -12.40
C LYS A 41 7.90 -1.77 -11.99
N PHE A 42 8.90 -1.97 -11.13
CA PHE A 42 9.20 -3.28 -10.58
C PHE A 42 8.06 -3.76 -9.67
N PRO A 43 7.72 -5.06 -9.73
CA PRO A 43 6.80 -5.65 -8.78
C PRO A 43 7.50 -5.85 -7.43
N PHE A 44 6.71 -5.82 -6.37
CA PHE A 44 7.17 -6.08 -5.01
C PHE A 44 6.01 -6.64 -4.20
N TYR A 45 6.30 -7.38 -3.13
CA TYR A 45 5.28 -7.86 -2.21
C TYR A 45 5.59 -7.49 -0.77
N PHE A 46 4.53 -7.40 0.04
CA PHE A 46 4.63 -7.33 1.48
C PHE A 46 4.29 -8.68 2.07
N ASP A 47 5.18 -9.20 2.89
CA ASP A 47 4.93 -10.32 3.78
C ASP A 47 4.58 -9.74 5.15
N ILE A 48 3.32 -9.90 5.52
CA ILE A 48 2.84 -9.56 6.85
C ILE A 48 2.72 -10.86 7.61
N SER A 49 3.52 -11.05 8.64
CA SER A 49 3.52 -12.24 9.48
C SER A 49 4.09 -11.90 10.86
N ASN A 50 3.60 -12.55 11.91
CA ASN A 50 4.06 -12.33 13.29
C ASN A 50 4.07 -10.85 13.73
N GLN A 51 3.09 -10.05 13.27
CA GLN A 51 3.05 -8.60 13.52
C GLN A 51 4.31 -7.86 12.99
N GLU A 52 4.96 -8.39 11.97
CA GLU A 52 6.01 -7.73 11.21
C GLU A 52 5.55 -7.50 9.78
N CYS A 53 6.07 -6.45 9.15
CA CYS A 53 5.87 -6.17 7.73
C CYS A 53 7.24 -6.20 7.03
N ARG A 54 7.47 -7.23 6.22
CA ARG A 54 8.68 -7.40 5.42
C ARG A 54 8.37 -7.08 3.96
N ILE A 55 9.31 -6.43 3.29
CA ILE A 55 9.11 -6.00 1.90
C ILE A 55 10.16 -6.65 1.02
N HIS A 56 9.69 -7.25 -0.07
CA HIS A 56 10.51 -7.98 -1.02
C HIS A 56 10.29 -7.40 -2.41
N GLN A 57 11.36 -7.02 -3.09
CA GLN A 57 11.31 -6.45 -4.44
C GLN A 57 11.33 -7.55 -5.51
N SER A 58 10.35 -8.44 -5.45
CA SER A 58 10.16 -9.53 -6.40
C SER A 58 8.67 -9.85 -6.56
N GLU A 59 8.35 -10.78 -7.45
CA GLU A 59 7.03 -11.40 -7.49
C GLU A 59 7.02 -12.62 -6.57
N HIS A 60 5.95 -12.76 -5.79
CA HIS A 60 5.64 -13.97 -5.06
C HIS A 60 4.86 -14.92 -5.98
N GLU A 61 5.14 -16.22 -5.92
CA GLU A 61 4.49 -17.23 -6.76
C GLU A 61 3.03 -17.48 -6.36
N ASP A 62 2.73 -17.46 -5.07
CA ASP A 62 1.38 -17.66 -4.52
C ASP A 62 1.00 -16.56 -3.52
N PRO A 63 0.70 -15.33 -3.98
CA PRO A 63 0.28 -14.26 -3.09
C PRO A 63 -1.19 -14.41 -2.69
N ASN A 64 -1.53 -14.15 -1.43
CA ASN A 64 -2.93 -14.17 -1.00
C ASN A 64 -3.78 -13.11 -1.72
N ILE A 65 -3.16 -11.99 -2.08
CA ILE A 65 -3.79 -10.95 -2.89
C ILE A 65 -2.78 -10.28 -3.81
N THR A 66 -3.20 -10.01 -5.04
CA THR A 66 -2.45 -9.22 -6.02
C THR A 66 -3.18 -7.90 -6.29
N LEU A 67 -2.47 -6.79 -6.09
CA LEU A 67 -2.92 -5.43 -6.30
C LEU A 67 -2.19 -4.84 -7.50
N THR A 68 -2.91 -4.70 -8.61
CA THR A 68 -2.39 -4.11 -9.85
C THR A 68 -2.85 -2.66 -9.97
N MET A 69 -1.92 -1.72 -10.14
CA MET A 69 -2.23 -0.30 -10.29
C MET A 69 -1.11 0.44 -11.01
N ARG A 70 -1.29 1.75 -11.29
CA ARG A 70 -0.24 2.62 -11.83
C ARG A 70 0.54 3.32 -10.72
N GLU A 71 1.74 3.81 -11.03
CA GLU A 71 2.61 4.50 -10.06
C GLU A 71 1.90 5.66 -9.36
N HIS A 72 1.19 6.51 -10.12
CA HIS A 72 0.47 7.65 -9.57
C HIS A 72 -0.64 7.23 -8.60
N THR A 73 -1.36 6.14 -8.90
CA THR A 73 -2.41 5.58 -8.02
C THR A 73 -1.80 5.09 -6.72
N PHE A 74 -0.67 4.37 -6.80
CA PHE A 74 0.05 3.89 -5.61
C PHE A 74 0.54 5.05 -4.74
N ILE A 75 1.16 6.07 -5.34
CA ILE A 75 1.63 7.25 -4.61
C ILE A 75 0.44 7.97 -3.94
N ALA A 76 -0.68 8.14 -4.64
CA ALA A 76 -1.87 8.78 -4.08
C ALA A 76 -2.47 7.98 -2.91
N LEU A 77 -2.52 6.64 -3.02
CA LEU A 77 -2.96 5.76 -1.93
C LEU A 77 -2.06 5.87 -0.71
N MET A 78 -0.75 5.88 -0.94
CA MET A 78 0.27 5.91 0.12
C MET A 78 0.44 7.29 0.75
N SER A 79 0.11 8.36 0.02
CA SER A 79 -0.01 9.72 0.55
C SER A 79 -1.32 9.92 1.31
N GLY A 80 -2.35 9.13 0.99
CA GLY A 80 -3.69 9.21 1.55
C GLY A 80 -4.66 10.07 0.76
N ASP A 81 -4.22 10.64 -0.38
CA ASP A 81 -5.00 11.51 -1.28
C ASP A 81 -6.22 10.80 -1.86
N ILE A 82 -6.09 9.49 -2.13
CA ILE A 82 -7.20 8.62 -2.50
C ILE A 82 -7.28 7.45 -1.52
N ASP A 83 -8.48 6.90 -1.34
CA ASP A 83 -8.66 5.66 -0.61
C ASP A 83 -8.67 4.44 -1.55
N GLY A 84 -8.31 3.27 -1.01
CA GLY A 84 -8.24 2.02 -1.76
C GLY A 84 -9.56 1.61 -2.39
N MET A 85 -10.69 1.89 -1.74
CA MET A 85 -12.01 1.55 -2.30
C MET A 85 -12.36 2.44 -3.48
N SER A 86 -12.11 3.75 -3.40
CA SER A 86 -12.29 4.68 -4.52
C SER A 86 -11.42 4.31 -5.71
N ALA A 87 -10.14 3.96 -5.48
CA ALA A 87 -9.25 3.53 -6.55
C ALA A 87 -9.76 2.23 -7.21
N PHE A 88 -10.29 1.29 -6.43
CA PHE A 88 -10.85 0.05 -6.92
C PHE A 88 -12.14 0.25 -7.73
N MET A 89 -13.07 1.06 -7.20
CA MET A 89 -14.33 1.40 -7.87
C MET A 89 -14.11 2.17 -9.20
N LYS A 90 -13.06 3.00 -9.28
CA LYS A 90 -12.67 3.69 -10.51
C LYS A 90 -11.97 2.78 -11.53
N GLY A 91 -11.55 1.59 -11.12
CA GLY A 91 -10.76 0.66 -11.94
C GLY A 91 -9.27 0.98 -12.03
N ASP A 92 -8.78 1.98 -11.29
CA ASP A 92 -7.36 2.34 -11.20
C ASP A 92 -6.56 1.36 -10.33
N LEU A 93 -7.23 0.69 -9.40
CA LEU A 93 -6.72 -0.41 -8.60
C LEU A 93 -7.49 -1.68 -8.95
N LYS A 94 -6.78 -2.73 -9.33
CA LYS A 94 -7.35 -4.07 -9.50
C LYS A 94 -6.86 -4.95 -8.37
N ALA A 95 -7.77 -5.60 -7.67
CA ALA A 95 -7.47 -6.59 -6.65
C ALA A 95 -7.87 -7.98 -7.14
N GLN A 96 -6.95 -8.94 -7.07
CA GLN A 96 -7.16 -10.34 -7.44
C GLN A 96 -6.75 -11.23 -6.26
N GLY A 97 -7.48 -12.32 -6.01
CA GLY A 97 -7.30 -13.16 -4.83
C GLY A 97 -8.23 -12.74 -3.69
N ASN A 98 -7.73 -12.76 -2.45
CA ASN A 98 -8.53 -12.48 -1.27
C ASN A 98 -8.73 -10.97 -1.06
N VAL A 99 -9.77 -10.41 -1.70
CA VAL A 99 -10.13 -8.99 -1.61
C VAL A 99 -10.42 -8.50 -0.18
N ILE A 100 -10.79 -9.40 0.74
CA ILE A 100 -10.99 -9.04 2.15
C ILE A 100 -9.65 -8.57 2.75
N LEU A 101 -8.54 -9.21 2.38
CA LEU A 101 -7.21 -8.78 2.79
C LEU A 101 -6.88 -7.37 2.30
N ALA A 102 -7.28 -6.98 1.09
CA ALA A 102 -7.10 -5.59 0.61
C ALA A 102 -7.76 -4.56 1.53
N THR A 103 -8.96 -4.88 2.03
CA THR A 103 -9.65 -4.01 2.98
C THR A 103 -8.97 -4.00 4.34
N SER A 104 -8.44 -5.14 4.80
CA SER A 104 -7.65 -5.23 6.03
C SER A 104 -6.33 -4.47 5.93
N LEU A 105 -5.63 -4.55 4.80
CA LEU A 105 -4.39 -3.82 4.53
C LEU A 105 -4.54 -2.33 4.82
N SER A 106 -5.67 -1.73 4.42
CA SER A 106 -5.95 -0.31 4.68
C SER A 106 -6.03 0.03 6.18
N LYS A 107 -6.33 -0.95 7.05
CA LYS A 107 -6.35 -0.83 8.52
C LYS A 107 -4.99 -1.13 9.14
N LEU A 108 -4.19 -2.00 8.51
CA LEU A 108 -2.85 -2.37 8.97
C LEU A 108 -1.85 -1.23 8.85
N PHE A 109 -2.11 -0.24 7.99
CA PHE A 109 -1.23 0.90 7.80
C PHE A 109 -1.89 2.18 8.27
N LYS A 110 -1.16 2.94 9.10
CA LYS A 110 -1.60 4.26 9.54
C LYS A 110 -1.66 5.20 8.35
N ARG A 111 -2.87 5.60 7.96
CA ARG A 111 -3.07 6.63 6.94
C ARG A 111 -2.48 7.94 7.45
N LYS A 112 -1.75 8.68 6.60
CA LYS A 112 -1.44 10.07 6.91
C LYS A 112 -2.78 10.77 7.15
N ALA A 113 -2.97 11.32 8.34
CA ALA A 113 -4.18 12.04 8.67
C ALA A 113 -4.25 13.30 7.79
N ALA A 114 -4.89 13.20 6.64
CA ALA A 114 -5.67 14.31 6.15
C ALA A 114 -6.84 14.41 7.13
N ASP A 115 -6.75 15.42 8.00
CA ASP A 115 -7.78 15.89 8.91
C ASP A 115 -9.19 15.59 8.39
N ARG A 116 -9.85 14.57 8.96
CA ARG A 116 -11.31 14.47 8.84
C ARG A 116 -11.88 15.62 9.66
N LYS A 117 -11.98 16.81 9.05
CA LYS A 117 -13.03 17.75 9.44
C LYS A 117 -14.35 17.02 9.27
N LYS A 118 -14.96 16.65 10.40
CA LYS A 118 -16.33 16.17 10.47
C LYS A 118 -17.23 17.22 9.82
N LEU A 119 -17.81 16.89 8.67
CA LEU A 119 -19.11 17.44 8.27
C LEU A 119 -20.16 16.55 8.94
N SER A 120 -20.55 16.93 10.16
CA SER A 120 -21.80 16.52 10.81
C SER A 120 -21.82 17.12 12.23
N THR A 121 -22.24 18.39 12.32
CA THR A 121 -23.27 18.91 13.24
C THR A 121 -23.86 20.16 12.61
#